data_AF-A0AAD6SK53-F1
#
_entry.id   AF-A0AAD6SK53-F1
#
_cell.length_a   1.000
_cell.length_b   1.000
_cell.length_c   1.000
_cell.angle_alpha   90.00
_cell.angle_beta   90.00
_cell.angle_gamma   90.00
#
_symmetry.space_group_name_H-M   'P 1'
#
loop_
_entity.id
_entity.type
_entity.pdbx_description
1 polymer ?
#
loop_
_entity_poly.entity_id
_entity_poly.type
_entity_poly.pdbx_seq_one_letter_code
_entity_poly.pdbx_strand_id
1 'polypeptide(L)'
;RRGSHAAKHVGTAMGGGQRFPQNLAHSIRNLAVFAGLFGLKSLQRISGWTNLLFMVFAPDLHEYYRATYAALCDWDRLQSRAKHIKRNFPERFSVFTTATYNFGPVTITLPHIDFGNLAWGWCAITALGNFDPDRGGHLVLWDLKLIIRFPPGSTILLPSVILRHSNLKIGPNERRFSFTQFTPAGIFRWVYNDFRTDKDVNSSKNTTPQEHERRKRDRESRWREGIKMYRRW
;
A
#
# COMPACT_ATOMS: atom_id res chain seq x y z
N ARG A 1 3.80 4.45 -15.66
CA ARG A 1 4.24 4.44 -14.25
C ARG A 1 5.43 3.52 -14.04
N ARG A 2 5.33 2.26 -14.47
CA ARG A 2 6.44 1.30 -14.44
C ARG A 2 7.18 1.33 -15.78
N GLY A 3 8.49 1.08 -15.77
CA GLY A 3 9.25 0.72 -16.96
C GLY A 3 8.96 -0.71 -17.42
N SER A 4 9.71 -1.21 -18.40
CA SER A 4 9.53 -2.57 -18.94
C SER A 4 10.07 -3.63 -17.97
N HIS A 5 9.25 -4.03 -16.97
CA HIS A 5 9.54 -5.13 -16.06
C HIS A 5 8.25 -5.78 -15.54
N ALA A 6 8.35 -7.04 -15.13
CA ALA A 6 7.23 -7.75 -14.54
C ALA A 6 6.94 -7.25 -13.12
N ALA A 7 5.68 -6.89 -12.87
CA ALA A 7 5.20 -6.50 -11.55
C ALA A 7 3.87 -7.19 -11.24
N LYS A 8 3.71 -7.67 -10.00
CA LYS A 8 2.45 -8.24 -9.53
C LYS A 8 2.06 -7.68 -8.17
N HIS A 9 0.85 -7.15 -8.13
CA HIS A 9 0.13 -6.81 -6.91
C HIS A 9 -0.46 -8.08 -6.30
N VAL A 10 -0.46 -8.18 -4.98
CA VAL A 10 -1.05 -9.29 -4.22
C VAL A 10 -1.57 -8.78 -2.88
N GLY A 11 -2.63 -9.38 -2.36
CA GLY A 11 -3.27 -8.98 -1.11
C GLY A 11 -4.70 -8.52 -1.34
N THR A 12 -5.23 -7.70 -0.43
CA THR A 12 -6.64 -7.32 -0.38
C THR A 12 -6.85 -5.89 -0.88
N ALA A 13 -7.71 -5.76 -1.89
CA ALA A 13 -8.04 -4.48 -2.50
C ALA A 13 -9.55 -4.31 -2.72
N MET A 14 -9.97 -3.05 -2.90
CA MET A 14 -11.33 -2.64 -3.23
C MET A 14 -11.25 -1.55 -4.30
N GLY A 15 -11.85 -1.78 -5.47
CA GLY A 15 -11.80 -0.87 -6.61
C GLY A 15 -12.27 -1.54 -7.92
N GLY A 16 -12.27 -0.80 -9.03
CA GLY A 16 -12.51 -1.37 -10.36
C GLY A 16 -13.88 -2.03 -10.56
N GLY A 17 -14.92 -1.56 -9.85
CA GLY A 17 -16.27 -2.13 -9.93
C GLY A 17 -16.53 -3.34 -9.03
N GLN A 18 -15.57 -3.72 -8.18
CA GLN A 18 -15.81 -4.72 -7.13
C GLN A 18 -16.96 -4.30 -6.21
N ARG A 19 -17.82 -5.26 -5.86
CA ARG A 19 -18.94 -5.06 -4.92
C ARG A 19 -18.48 -5.08 -3.46
N PHE A 20 -17.35 -5.71 -3.16
CA PHE A 20 -16.78 -5.80 -1.83
C PHE A 20 -15.25 -6.07 -1.88
N PRO A 21 -14.51 -5.84 -0.78
CA PRO A 21 -13.08 -6.11 -0.73
C PRO A 21 -12.77 -7.61 -0.76
N GLN A 22 -11.76 -7.98 -1.52
CA GLN A 22 -11.31 -9.37 -1.65
C GLN A 22 -9.83 -9.44 -1.99
N ASN A 23 -9.25 -10.63 -1.84
CA ASN A 23 -7.89 -10.87 -2.34
C ASN A 23 -7.86 -10.76 -3.87
N LEU A 24 -6.81 -10.13 -4.39
CA LEU A 24 -6.58 -10.01 -5.83
C LEU A 24 -6.52 -11.39 -6.50
N ALA A 25 -7.18 -11.52 -7.64
CA ALA A 25 -7.27 -12.77 -8.37
C ALA A 25 -5.93 -13.12 -9.05
N HIS A 26 -5.50 -14.37 -8.87
CA HIS A 26 -4.27 -14.91 -9.45
C HIS A 26 -4.48 -16.36 -9.87
N SER A 27 -3.70 -16.80 -10.87
CA SER A 27 -3.61 -18.22 -11.20
C SER A 27 -3.07 -19.03 -10.02
N ILE A 28 -3.42 -20.32 -9.95
CA ILE A 28 -2.95 -21.23 -8.90
C ILE A 28 -1.42 -21.24 -8.83
N ARG A 29 -0.74 -21.22 -9.99
CA ARG A 29 0.72 -21.11 -10.08
C ARG A 29 1.27 -19.85 -9.40
N ASN A 30 0.67 -18.69 -9.64
CA ASN A 30 1.11 -17.44 -9.01
C ASN A 30 0.82 -17.43 -7.51
N LEU A 31 -0.32 -17.99 -7.07
CA LEU A 31 -0.63 -18.12 -5.65
C LEU A 31 0.40 -18.98 -4.92
N ALA A 32 0.85 -20.09 -5.51
CA ALA A 32 1.91 -20.92 -4.94
C ALA A 32 3.24 -20.15 -4.82
N VAL A 33 3.61 -19.36 -5.84
CA VAL A 33 4.79 -18.49 -5.79
C VAL A 33 4.67 -17.45 -4.68
N PHE A 34 3.52 -16.75 -4.56
CA PHE A 34 3.31 -15.76 -3.51
C PHE A 34 3.35 -16.40 -2.12
N ALA A 35 2.77 -17.58 -1.93
CA ALA A 35 2.85 -18.31 -0.67
C ALA A 35 4.30 -18.63 -0.31
N GLY A 36 5.11 -19.07 -1.27
CA GLY A 36 6.55 -19.27 -1.09
C GLY A 36 7.28 -17.97 -0.70
N LEU A 37 7.02 -16.87 -1.41
CA LEU A 37 7.63 -15.56 -1.11
C LEU A 37 7.26 -15.06 0.29
N PHE A 38 5.99 -15.13 0.68
CA PHE A 38 5.56 -14.73 2.04
C PHE A 38 6.11 -15.66 3.13
N GLY A 39 6.45 -16.91 2.79
CA GLY A 39 7.13 -17.86 3.67
C GLY A 39 8.63 -17.58 3.87
N LEU A 40 9.26 -16.75 3.03
CA LEU A 40 10.68 -16.45 3.16
C LEU A 40 10.95 -15.61 4.42
N LYS A 41 11.84 -16.11 5.29
CA LYS A 41 12.29 -15.38 6.50
C LYS A 41 12.81 -13.98 6.18
N SER A 42 13.49 -13.79 5.05
CA SER A 42 13.99 -12.48 4.61
C SER A 42 12.86 -11.49 4.33
N LEU A 43 11.80 -11.90 3.62
CA LEU A 43 10.65 -11.05 3.35
C LEU A 43 9.81 -10.79 4.60
N GLN A 44 9.68 -11.76 5.50
CA GLN A 44 9.04 -11.54 6.81
C GLN A 44 9.81 -10.51 7.65
N ARG A 45 11.16 -10.56 7.64
CA ARG A 45 12.01 -9.56 8.31
C ARG A 45 11.87 -8.17 7.70
N ILE A 46 11.88 -8.07 6.37
CA ILE A 46 11.66 -6.78 5.66
C ILE A 46 10.28 -6.22 6.01
N SER A 47 9.25 -7.07 6.00
CA SER A 47 7.88 -6.67 6.33
C SER A 47 7.77 -6.21 7.78
N GLY A 48 8.29 -6.98 8.73
CA GLY A 48 8.33 -6.61 10.15
C GLY A 48 9.13 -5.33 10.42
N TRP A 49 10.30 -5.16 9.79
CA TRP A 49 11.10 -3.93 9.86
C TRP A 49 10.32 -2.72 9.38
N THR A 50 9.67 -2.85 8.22
CA THR A 50 8.79 -1.81 7.68
C THR A 50 7.67 -1.45 8.66
N ASN A 51 7.04 -2.45 9.26
CA ASN A 51 5.93 -2.26 10.18
C ASN A 51 6.37 -1.53 11.45
N LEU A 52 7.54 -1.88 11.99
CA LEU A 52 8.16 -1.20 13.13
C LEU A 52 8.51 0.26 12.80
N LEU A 53 9.16 0.50 11.64
CA LEU A 53 9.45 1.87 11.20
C LEU A 53 8.17 2.70 11.11
N PHE A 54 7.10 2.14 10.57
CA PHE A 54 5.84 2.87 10.42
C PHE A 54 5.24 3.21 11.79
N MET A 55 5.20 2.23 12.70
CA MET A 55 4.74 2.43 14.08
C MET A 55 5.56 3.49 14.82
N VAL A 56 6.89 3.52 14.64
CA VAL A 56 7.76 4.50 15.29
C VAL A 56 7.61 5.89 14.67
N PHE A 57 7.58 6.00 13.34
CA PHE A 57 7.62 7.30 12.68
C PHE A 57 6.25 7.98 12.54
N ALA A 58 5.16 7.22 12.52
CA ALA A 58 3.78 7.72 12.45
C ALA A 58 2.80 6.76 13.16
N PRO A 59 2.83 6.67 14.50
CA PRO A 59 2.02 5.73 15.28
C PRO A 59 0.51 5.90 15.05
N ASP A 60 0.01 7.13 14.97
CA ASP A 60 -1.43 7.37 14.77
C ASP A 60 -1.89 6.89 13.38
N LEU A 61 -1.05 7.11 12.36
CA LEU A 61 -1.32 6.63 11.02
C LEU A 61 -1.17 5.11 10.92
N HIS A 62 -0.19 4.54 11.62
CA HIS A 62 0.00 3.09 11.73
C HIS A 62 -1.22 2.43 12.38
N GLU A 63 -1.70 2.99 13.48
CA GLU A 63 -2.90 2.51 14.17
C GLU A 63 -4.13 2.63 13.28
N TYR A 64 -4.27 3.73 12.53
CA TYR A 64 -5.34 3.87 11.55
C TYR A 64 -5.32 2.75 10.48
N TYR A 65 -4.14 2.36 9.99
CA TYR A 65 -4.01 1.22 9.08
C TYR A 65 -4.36 -0.10 9.77
N ARG A 66 -3.85 -0.32 10.98
CA ARG A 66 -4.06 -1.53 11.78
C ARG A 66 -5.55 -1.73 12.08
N ALA A 67 -6.20 -0.73 12.64
CA ALA A 67 -7.63 -0.73 12.99
C ALA A 67 -8.50 -0.92 11.74
N THR A 68 -8.18 -0.24 10.63
CA THR A 68 -8.90 -0.42 9.36
C THR A 68 -8.82 -1.86 8.88
N TYR A 69 -7.62 -2.48 8.90
CA TYR A 69 -7.48 -3.84 8.42
C TYR A 69 -8.10 -4.86 9.41
N ALA A 70 -8.04 -4.61 10.71
CA ALA A 70 -8.72 -5.42 11.72
C ALA A 70 -10.25 -5.41 11.49
N ALA A 71 -10.86 -4.23 11.40
CA ALA A 71 -12.28 -4.07 11.12
C ALA A 71 -12.70 -4.74 9.80
N LEU A 72 -11.87 -4.63 8.75
CA LEU A 72 -12.11 -5.34 7.51
C LEU A 72 -12.13 -6.86 7.71
N CYS A 73 -11.16 -7.42 8.42
CA CYS A 73 -11.10 -8.85 8.72
C CYS A 73 -12.26 -9.32 9.59
N ASP A 74 -12.70 -8.51 10.56
CA ASP A 74 -13.84 -8.83 11.42
C ASP A 74 -15.14 -8.87 10.62
N TRP A 75 -15.40 -7.83 9.81
CA TRP A 75 -16.52 -7.81 8.86
C TRP A 75 -16.49 -9.05 7.95
N ASP A 76 -15.31 -9.41 7.47
CA ASP A 76 -15.11 -10.53 6.56
C ASP A 76 -15.53 -11.88 7.12
N ARG A 77 -15.22 -12.13 8.40
CA ARG A 77 -15.51 -13.39 9.10
C ARG A 77 -17.00 -13.58 9.34
N LEU A 78 -17.76 -12.49 9.39
CA LEU A 78 -19.21 -12.51 9.56
C LEU A 78 -19.97 -12.76 8.24
N GLN A 79 -19.28 -12.76 7.10
CA GLN A 79 -19.91 -12.98 5.80
C GLN A 79 -20.06 -14.48 5.49
N SER A 80 -21.23 -14.90 5.02
CA SER A 80 -21.47 -16.26 4.53
C SER A 80 -20.84 -16.48 3.13
N ARG A 81 -19.53 -16.73 3.06
CA ARG A 81 -18.80 -16.84 1.79
C ARG A 81 -17.72 -17.93 1.77
N ALA A 82 -17.52 -18.51 0.59
CA ALA A 82 -16.56 -19.62 0.41
C ALA A 82 -15.08 -19.21 0.52
N LYS A 83 -14.74 -17.92 0.32
CA LYS A 83 -13.36 -17.43 0.35
C LYS A 83 -13.28 -16.18 1.22
N HIS A 84 -12.52 -16.27 2.30
CA HIS A 84 -12.25 -15.16 3.21
C HIS A 84 -10.95 -14.43 2.88
N ILE A 85 -10.83 -13.19 3.34
CA ILE A 85 -9.64 -12.36 3.20
C ILE A 85 -8.48 -13.05 3.90
N LYS A 86 -7.41 -13.28 3.14
CA LYS A 86 -6.12 -13.76 3.64
C LYS A 86 -5.14 -12.59 3.68
N ARG A 87 -4.48 -12.41 4.82
CA ARG A 87 -3.40 -11.43 4.94
C ARG A 87 -2.17 -11.92 4.20
N ASN A 88 -1.42 -10.99 3.61
CA ASN A 88 -0.11 -11.27 3.03
C ASN A 88 0.88 -11.72 4.12
N PHE A 89 0.83 -11.06 5.29
CA PHE A 89 1.60 -11.42 6.47
C PHE A 89 0.71 -11.35 7.72
N PRO A 90 1.05 -12.11 8.79
CA PRO A 90 0.50 -11.88 10.13
C PRO A 90 0.51 -10.40 10.53
N GLU A 91 -0.48 -9.96 11.31
CA GLU A 91 -0.63 -8.55 11.72
C GLU A 91 0.64 -7.98 12.36
N ARG A 92 1.32 -8.77 13.22
CA ARG A 92 2.60 -8.38 13.83
C ARG A 92 3.69 -7.98 12.83
N PHE A 93 3.62 -8.49 11.60
CA PHE A 93 4.61 -8.20 10.55
C PHE A 93 4.15 -7.12 9.58
N SER A 94 2.84 -6.87 9.42
CA SER A 94 2.39 -5.85 8.47
C SER A 94 0.95 -5.40 8.74
N VAL A 95 0.75 -4.08 8.74
CA VAL A 95 -0.57 -3.43 8.70
C VAL A 95 -1.07 -3.15 7.28
N PHE A 96 -0.26 -3.41 6.26
CA PHE A 96 -0.63 -3.17 4.86
C PHE A 96 -1.49 -4.30 4.29
N THR A 97 -2.54 -3.95 3.55
CA THR A 97 -3.42 -4.96 2.94
C THR A 97 -2.86 -5.54 1.65
N THR A 98 -2.00 -4.79 0.96
CA THR A 98 -1.51 -5.12 -0.37
C THR A 98 0.01 -4.98 -0.44
N ALA A 99 0.63 -5.77 -1.30
CA ALA A 99 2.02 -5.64 -1.64
C ALA A 99 2.23 -5.74 -3.15
N THR A 100 3.37 -5.23 -3.63
CA THR A 100 3.84 -5.42 -4.99
C THR A 100 5.23 -6.03 -4.97
N TYR A 101 5.39 -7.11 -5.74
CA TYR A 101 6.70 -7.60 -6.14
C TYR A 101 7.06 -7.03 -7.51
N ASN A 102 8.18 -6.32 -7.58
CA ASN A 102 8.78 -5.87 -8.83
C ASN A 102 9.95 -6.80 -9.16
N PHE A 103 9.72 -7.73 -10.10
CA PHE A 103 10.55 -8.91 -10.32
C PHE A 103 11.79 -8.67 -11.18
N GLY A 104 12.13 -7.42 -11.55
CA GLY A 104 13.37 -7.10 -12.24
C GLY A 104 13.50 -7.77 -13.62
N PRO A 105 14.72 -8.06 -14.11
CA PRO A 105 16.01 -7.84 -13.45
C PRO A 105 16.38 -6.35 -13.31
N VAL A 106 15.72 -5.47 -14.07
CA VAL A 106 15.94 -4.02 -14.02
C VAL A 106 14.61 -3.32 -13.70
N THR A 107 14.32 -3.16 -12.42
CA THR A 107 13.11 -2.46 -11.96
C THR A 107 13.32 -0.95 -12.04
N ILE A 108 12.87 -0.34 -13.14
CA ILE A 108 12.81 1.12 -13.33
C ILE A 108 11.37 1.61 -13.23
N THR A 109 11.15 2.73 -12.57
CA THR A 109 9.86 3.44 -12.56
C THR A 109 10.00 4.80 -13.20
N LEU A 110 9.02 5.20 -13.99
CA LEU A 110 8.90 6.57 -14.52
C LEU A 110 8.26 7.47 -13.46
N PRO A 111 8.44 8.80 -13.49
CA PRO A 111 7.84 9.71 -12.52
C PRO A 111 6.32 9.51 -12.40
N HIS A 112 5.85 9.18 -11.19
CA HIS A 112 4.44 8.93 -10.92
C HIS A 112 4.07 9.18 -9.45
N ILE A 113 2.76 9.22 -9.19
CA ILE A 113 2.16 9.14 -7.84
C ILE A 113 1.32 7.87 -7.77
N ASP A 114 0.98 7.34 -6.59
CA ASP A 114 0.10 6.17 -6.43
C ASP A 114 -1.34 6.54 -6.07
N PHE A 115 -2.01 7.36 -6.88
CA PHE A 115 -3.40 7.84 -6.66
C PHE A 115 -4.44 6.84 -6.13
N GLY A 116 -4.26 5.54 -6.32
CA GLY A 116 -5.15 4.50 -5.79
C GLY A 116 -5.03 4.26 -4.29
N ASN A 117 -3.99 4.78 -3.64
CA ASN A 117 -3.70 4.60 -2.21
C ASN A 117 -4.32 5.71 -1.37
N LEU A 118 -4.31 5.55 -0.05
CA LEU A 118 -4.78 6.58 0.89
C LEU A 118 -3.98 7.88 0.71
N ALA A 119 -4.66 9.02 0.59
CA ALA A 119 -4.04 10.29 0.20
C ALA A 119 -2.97 10.78 1.19
N TRP A 120 -3.24 10.71 2.50
CA TRP A 120 -2.27 10.96 3.57
C TRP A 120 -1.61 9.65 4.03
N GLY A 121 -1.76 8.57 3.28
CA GLY A 121 -1.23 7.27 3.64
C GLY A 121 0.23 7.14 3.24
N TRP A 122 0.98 6.34 3.99
CA TRP A 122 2.33 5.95 3.61
C TRP A 122 2.34 4.63 2.86
N CYS A 123 3.30 4.50 1.96
CA CYS A 123 3.69 3.24 1.34
C CYS A 123 5.13 2.95 1.73
N ALA A 124 5.43 1.67 1.89
CA ALA A 124 6.78 1.22 2.14
C ALA A 124 7.39 0.68 0.86
N ILE A 125 8.61 1.10 0.53
CA ILE A 125 9.37 0.58 -0.60
C ILE A 125 10.68 0.05 -0.04
N THR A 126 11.01 -1.19 -0.35
CA THR A 126 12.33 -1.76 -0.07
C THR A 126 13.05 -2.05 -1.38
N ALA A 127 14.23 -1.45 -1.58
CA ALA A 127 15.10 -1.80 -2.70
C ALA A 127 15.75 -3.16 -2.46
N LEU A 128 15.84 -3.96 -3.51
CA LEU A 128 16.40 -5.30 -3.47
C LEU A 128 17.30 -5.53 -4.69
N GLY A 129 18.16 -6.54 -4.62
CA GLY A 129 19.06 -6.91 -5.71
C GLY A 129 20.51 -6.60 -5.39
N ASN A 130 21.32 -6.47 -6.43
CA ASN A 130 22.74 -6.19 -6.35
C ASN A 130 23.07 -5.13 -7.41
N PHE A 131 23.26 -3.89 -6.96
CA PHE A 131 23.59 -2.73 -7.77
C PHE A 131 24.39 -1.74 -6.93
N ASP A 132 25.24 -0.95 -7.56
CA ASP A 132 26.00 0.12 -6.94
C ASP A 132 25.08 1.34 -6.70
N PRO A 133 24.74 1.64 -5.42
CA PRO A 133 23.85 2.75 -5.12
C PRO A 133 24.49 4.12 -5.25
N ASP A 134 25.81 4.21 -5.44
CA ASP A 134 26.52 5.46 -5.70
C ASP A 134 26.49 5.81 -7.20
N ARG A 135 26.20 4.83 -8.07
CA ARG A 135 26.17 5.02 -9.53
C ARG A 135 24.77 4.95 -10.14
N GLY A 136 23.79 4.36 -9.45
CA GLY A 136 22.46 4.15 -10.00
C GLY A 136 21.40 3.76 -8.97
N GLY A 137 20.18 3.53 -9.44
CA GLY A 137 19.08 3.00 -8.60
C GLY A 137 18.52 3.96 -7.53
N HIS A 138 19.05 5.19 -7.45
CA HIS A 138 18.58 6.27 -6.58
C HIS A 138 17.07 6.47 -6.64
N LEU A 139 16.47 6.82 -5.51
CA LEU A 139 15.08 7.27 -5.43
C LEU A 139 15.03 8.77 -5.75
N VAL A 140 14.12 9.17 -6.63
CA VAL A 140 13.90 10.59 -6.96
C VAL A 140 12.55 11.01 -6.41
N LEU A 141 12.53 12.06 -5.58
CA LEU A 141 11.32 12.73 -5.09
C LEU A 141 11.23 14.08 -5.81
N TRP A 142 10.44 14.12 -6.88
CA TRP A 142 10.43 15.23 -7.84
C TRP A 142 9.95 16.54 -7.22
N ASP A 143 8.85 16.49 -6.47
CA ASP A 143 8.23 17.68 -5.89
C ASP A 143 9.11 18.30 -4.78
N LEU A 144 9.97 17.48 -4.16
CA LEU A 144 10.94 17.92 -3.16
C LEU A 144 12.30 18.30 -3.76
N LYS A 145 12.51 18.09 -5.07
CA LYS A 145 13.81 18.24 -5.75
C LYS A 145 14.94 17.45 -5.06
N LEU A 146 14.62 16.25 -4.55
CA LEU A 146 15.57 15.38 -3.86
C LEU A 146 15.91 14.14 -4.68
N ILE A 147 17.21 13.82 -4.72
CA ILE A 147 17.74 12.54 -5.18
C ILE A 147 18.35 11.86 -3.97
N ILE A 148 17.81 10.70 -3.61
CA ILE A 148 18.19 9.96 -2.41
C ILE A 148 18.95 8.71 -2.86
N ARG A 149 20.19 8.58 -2.38
CA ARG A 149 20.94 7.32 -2.44
C ARG A 149 20.11 6.24 -1.76
N PHE A 150 19.74 5.18 -2.50
CA PHE A 150 18.79 4.17 -2.02
C PHE A 150 19.35 2.75 -2.19
N PRO A 151 20.22 2.30 -1.26
CA PRO A 151 20.92 1.01 -1.37
C PRO A 151 20.02 -0.23 -1.38
N PRO A 152 20.47 -1.35 -1.98
CA PRO A 152 19.83 -2.64 -1.77
C PRO A 152 19.68 -2.96 -0.28
N GLY A 153 18.51 -3.47 0.12
CA GLY A 153 18.15 -3.75 1.52
C GLY A 153 17.59 -2.54 2.27
N SER A 154 17.66 -1.32 1.73
CA SER A 154 17.10 -0.13 2.36
C SER A 154 15.59 -0.03 2.17
N THR A 155 14.90 0.47 3.18
CA THR A 155 13.45 0.72 3.17
C THR A 155 13.18 2.21 3.35
N ILE A 156 12.22 2.74 2.59
CA ILE A 156 11.66 4.08 2.80
C ILE A 156 10.15 3.99 2.99
N LEU A 157 9.62 4.79 3.91
CA LEU A 157 8.20 5.09 4.03
C LEU A 157 7.95 6.47 3.44
N LEU A 158 7.03 6.59 2.49
CA LEU A 158 6.72 7.88 1.89
C LEU A 158 5.22 8.00 1.55
N PRO A 159 4.67 9.23 1.56
CA PRO A 159 3.28 9.46 1.15
C PRO A 159 3.16 9.45 -0.37
N SER A 160 2.99 8.26 -0.94
CA SER A 160 3.21 8.02 -2.37
C SER A 160 2.11 8.56 -3.27
N VAL A 161 0.97 8.98 -2.70
CA VAL A 161 -0.12 9.65 -3.41
C VAL A 161 0.21 11.10 -3.72
N ILE A 162 0.94 11.79 -2.84
CA ILE A 162 1.18 13.23 -2.94
C ILE A 162 2.61 13.56 -3.38
N LEU A 163 3.56 12.64 -3.21
CA LEU A 163 4.92 12.82 -3.68
C LEU A 163 5.12 12.07 -5.00
N ARG A 164 5.34 12.84 -6.07
CA ARG A 164 5.78 12.31 -7.36
C ARG A 164 7.17 11.72 -7.20
N HIS A 165 7.29 10.44 -7.50
CA HIS A 165 8.52 9.70 -7.30
C HIS A 165 8.85 8.76 -8.47
N SER A 166 10.13 8.41 -8.56
CA SER A 166 10.68 7.42 -9.51
C SER A 166 11.98 6.85 -8.98
N ASN A 167 12.65 6.01 -9.76
CA ASN A 167 14.02 5.61 -9.50
C ASN A 167 14.88 5.72 -10.76
N LEU A 168 16.17 5.97 -10.57
CA LEU A 168 17.13 6.03 -11.66
C LEU A 168 17.48 4.64 -12.18
N LYS A 169 18.03 4.59 -13.39
CA LYS A 169 18.59 3.37 -13.96
C LYS A 169 19.76 2.87 -13.11
N ILE A 170 20.05 1.59 -13.24
CA ILE A 170 21.24 0.92 -12.68
C ILE A 170 22.25 0.69 -13.81
N GLY A 171 23.49 0.37 -13.45
CA GLY A 171 24.57 0.05 -14.37
C GLY A 171 24.31 -1.23 -15.18
N PRO A 172 25.09 -1.46 -16.24
CA PRO A 172 25.03 -2.68 -17.03
C PRO A 172 25.34 -3.90 -16.15
N ASN A 173 24.65 -5.02 -16.39
CA ASN A 173 24.78 -6.29 -15.65
C ASN A 173 24.36 -6.27 -14.17
N GLU A 174 23.91 -5.12 -13.65
CA GLU A 174 23.34 -5.03 -12.30
C GLU A 174 21.90 -5.53 -12.25
N ARG A 175 21.43 -5.86 -11.04
CA ARG A 175 20.05 -6.33 -10.82
C ARG A 175 19.37 -5.51 -9.74
N ARG A 176 18.17 -5.03 -10.05
CA ARG A 176 17.31 -4.32 -9.11
C ARG A 176 15.90 -4.85 -9.12
N PHE A 177 15.44 -5.20 -7.93
CA PHE A 177 14.08 -5.57 -7.60
C PHE A 177 13.54 -4.58 -6.57
N SER A 178 12.25 -4.62 -6.32
CA SER A 178 11.72 -3.95 -5.13
C SER A 178 10.48 -4.63 -4.60
N PHE A 179 10.34 -4.56 -3.28
CA PHE A 179 9.16 -5.01 -2.56
C PHE A 179 8.45 -3.79 -1.98
N THR A 180 7.19 -3.60 -2.36
CA THR A 180 6.39 -2.45 -1.93
C THR A 180 5.20 -2.93 -1.12
N GLN A 181 4.91 -2.30 0.02
CA GLN A 181 3.70 -2.56 0.82
C GLN A 181 2.85 -1.29 0.90
N PHE A 182 1.54 -1.43 0.71
CA PHE A 182 0.60 -0.32 0.61
C PHE A 182 -0.83 -0.78 0.90
N THR A 183 -1.73 0.18 1.15
CA THR A 183 -3.16 -0.08 1.30
C THR A 183 -3.94 0.82 0.34
N PRO A 184 -4.72 0.25 -0.61
CA PRO A 184 -5.58 1.02 -1.49
C PRO A 184 -6.62 1.83 -0.71
N ALA A 185 -6.91 3.06 -1.16
CA ALA A 185 -7.88 3.95 -0.53
C ALA A 185 -9.29 3.34 -0.45
N GLY A 186 -9.63 2.44 -1.39
CA GLY A 186 -10.93 1.76 -1.39
C GLY A 186 -11.17 0.92 -0.14
N ILE A 187 -10.11 0.40 0.51
CA ILE A 187 -10.25 -0.33 1.78
C ILE A 187 -10.70 0.62 2.89
N PHE A 188 -10.02 1.76 3.03
CA PHE A 188 -10.38 2.77 4.03
C PHE A 188 -11.79 3.31 3.80
N ARG A 189 -12.16 3.58 2.54
CA ARG A 189 -13.52 4.03 2.20
C ARG A 189 -14.56 2.98 2.55
N TRP A 190 -14.30 1.71 2.27
CA TRP A 190 -15.21 0.62 2.63
C TRP A 190 -15.49 0.60 4.14
N VAL A 191 -14.45 0.63 4.97
CA VAL A 191 -14.61 0.63 6.43
C VAL A 191 -15.28 1.92 6.92
N TYR A 192 -14.86 3.09 6.43
CA TYR A 192 -15.49 4.38 6.75
C TYR A 192 -16.98 4.43 6.36
N ASN A 193 -17.38 3.71 5.32
CA ASN A 193 -18.75 3.67 4.82
C ASN A 193 -19.62 2.62 5.54
N ASP A 194 -19.20 2.11 6.70
CA ASP A 194 -19.87 1.01 7.40
C ASP A 194 -20.00 -0.23 6.51
N PHE A 195 -18.92 -0.56 5.79
CA PHE A 195 -18.82 -1.71 4.88
C PHE A 195 -19.82 -1.65 3.70
N ARG A 196 -20.00 -0.45 3.15
CA ARG A 196 -20.82 -0.19 1.94
C ARG A 196 -19.98 0.44 0.83
N THR A 197 -20.38 0.24 -0.42
CA THR A 197 -19.69 0.89 -1.56
C THR A 197 -19.94 2.40 -1.56
N ASP A 198 -19.05 3.18 -2.17
CA ASP A 198 -19.28 4.61 -2.39
C ASP A 198 -20.58 4.85 -3.19
N LYS A 199 -20.93 3.92 -4.10
CA LYS A 199 -22.18 3.98 -4.87
C LYS A 199 -23.41 3.81 -3.96
N ASP A 200 -23.36 2.83 -3.06
CA ASP A 200 -24.48 2.56 -2.16
C ASP A 200 -24.72 3.75 -1.25
N VAL A 201 -23.66 4.34 -0.69
CA VAL A 201 -23.85 5.46 0.21
C VAL A 201 -24.22 6.76 -0.52
N ASN A 202 -23.72 7.00 -1.73
CA ASN A 202 -24.13 8.18 -2.48
C ASN A 202 -25.57 8.11 -3.01
N SER A 203 -26.23 6.95 -2.89
CA SER A 203 -27.64 6.79 -3.22
C SER A 203 -28.52 7.33 -2.09
N SER A 204 -29.39 8.30 -2.40
CA SER A 204 -30.39 8.84 -1.46
C SER A 204 -31.39 7.79 -0.95
N LYS A 205 -31.48 6.62 -1.61
CA LYS A 205 -32.32 5.50 -1.16
C LYS A 205 -31.73 4.75 0.04
N ASN A 206 -30.43 4.84 0.26
CA ASN A 206 -29.70 3.99 1.20
C ASN A 206 -29.04 4.80 2.34
N THR A 207 -29.25 6.11 2.37
CA THR A 207 -28.52 7.04 3.23
C THR A 207 -29.44 8.18 3.65
N THR A 208 -29.38 8.55 4.93
CA THR A 208 -30.20 9.66 5.45
C THR A 208 -29.59 11.02 5.10
N PRO A 209 -30.39 12.11 5.06
CA PRO A 209 -29.86 13.46 4.87
C PRO A 209 -28.79 13.85 5.91
N GLN A 210 -28.97 13.43 7.16
CA GLN A 210 -28.00 13.68 8.24
C GLN A 210 -26.65 12.98 7.96
N GLU A 211 -26.68 11.74 7.47
CA GLU A 211 -25.46 11.02 7.10
C GLU A 211 -24.77 11.65 5.89
N HIS A 212 -25.52 12.12 4.89
CA HIS A 212 -24.97 12.87 3.76
C HIS A 212 -24.27 14.16 4.21
N GLU A 213 -24.90 14.94 5.09
CA GLU A 213 -24.32 16.18 5.62
C GLU A 213 -23.08 15.92 6.47
N ARG A 214 -23.08 14.89 7.32
CA ARG A 214 -21.88 14.45 8.06
C ARG A 214 -20.74 14.16 7.10
N ARG A 215 -21.00 13.38 6.04
CA ARG A 215 -19.98 13.02 5.03
C ARG A 215 -19.48 14.21 4.22
N LYS A 216 -20.30 15.23 4.01
CA LYS A 216 -19.88 16.48 3.37
C LYS A 216 -18.88 17.21 4.27
N ARG A 217 -19.21 17.39 5.56
CA ARG A 217 -18.31 17.98 6.56
C ARG A 217 -17.01 17.18 6.69
N ASP A 218 -17.10 15.85 6.77
CA ASP A 218 -15.93 14.99 6.87
C ASP A 218 -15.03 15.13 5.65
N ARG A 219 -15.58 15.30 4.43
CA ARG A 219 -14.78 15.50 3.22
C ARG A 219 -13.97 16.80 3.28
N GLU A 220 -14.54 17.87 3.83
CA GLU A 220 -13.86 19.17 3.98
C GLU A 220 -12.73 19.14 5.01
N SER A 221 -12.85 18.32 6.06
CA SER A 221 -11.82 18.20 7.10
C SER A 221 -10.83 17.05 6.86
N ARG A 222 -11.19 16.04 6.05
CA ARG A 222 -10.46 14.76 5.91
C ARG A 222 -8.97 14.90 5.69
N TRP A 223 -8.57 15.80 4.79
CA TRP A 223 -7.17 16.02 4.50
C TRP A 223 -6.43 16.57 5.74
N ARG A 224 -7.00 17.57 6.40
CA ARG A 224 -6.42 18.17 7.60
C ARG A 224 -6.31 17.15 8.73
N GLU A 225 -7.37 16.37 8.96
CA GLU A 225 -7.35 15.31 9.99
C GLU A 225 -6.36 14.20 9.66
N GLY A 226 -6.28 13.78 8.39
CA GLY A 226 -5.32 12.77 7.96
C GLY A 226 -3.87 13.21 8.16
N ILE A 227 -3.56 14.48 7.88
CA ILE A 227 -2.20 15.03 8.06
C ILE A 227 -1.84 15.19 9.55
N LYS A 228 -2.80 15.37 10.45
CA LYS A 228 -2.52 15.36 11.90
C LYS A 228 -1.98 14.02 12.39
N MET A 229 -2.22 12.92 11.65
CA MET A 229 -1.65 11.60 11.97
C MET A 229 -0.16 11.50 11.62
N TYR A 230 0.42 12.49 10.93
CA TYR A 230 1.86 12.59 10.81
C TYR A 230 2.42 13.14 12.11
N ARG A 231 3.44 12.48 12.66
CA ARG A 231 4.17 13.07 13.78
C ARG A 231 4.81 14.38 13.34
N ARG A 232 4.66 15.40 14.18
CA ARG A 232 5.47 16.61 14.14
C ARG A 232 6.68 16.34 15.04
N TRP A 233 7.86 16.40 14.44
CA TRP A 233 9.14 16.19 15.13
C TRP A 233 9.86 17.53 15.20
#